data_AF-A0A8B3LH92-F1
#
_entry.id   AF-A0A8B3LH92-F1
#
_cell.length_a   1.000
_cell.length_b   1.000
_cell.length_c   1.000
_cell.angle_alpha   90.00
_cell.angle_beta   90.00
_cell.angle_gamma   90.00
#
_symmetry.space_group_name_H-M   'P 1'
#
loop_
_entity.id
_entity.type
_entity.pdbx_description
1 polymer ?
#
loop_
_entity_poly.entity_id
_entity_poly.type
_entity_poly.pdbx_seq_one_letter_code
_entity_poly.pdbx_strand_id
1 'polypeptide(L)'
;MIKLFIANFAGTCFLAWAWWCGYVARVVEADGAHMAYIIAAVFVAGVVSTFWQASRVGKISADAARIGSAHLYDLFAALFILGIIGNAIGFLNAFGGVNIDDLGTPEGVRKAGAQLLSGAGTAFGSTLVGLSLALWTSVNLRILATAQDKADG
;
A
#
# COMPACT_ATOMS: atom_id res chain seq x y z
N MET A 1 1.11 -23.07 -7.75
CA MET A 1 0.04 -22.43 -8.57
C MET A 1 -1.26 -22.25 -7.82
N ILE A 2 -1.95 -23.30 -7.35
CA ILE A 2 -3.28 -23.16 -6.72
C ILE A 2 -3.29 -22.26 -5.45
N LYS A 3 -2.26 -22.34 -4.59
CA LYS A 3 -2.14 -21.50 -3.40
C LYS A 3 -2.00 -20.01 -3.71
N LEU A 4 -1.23 -19.67 -4.76
CA LEU A 4 -1.07 -18.30 -5.24
C LEU A 4 -2.38 -17.76 -5.82
N PHE A 5 -3.10 -18.59 -6.58
CA PHE A 5 -4.41 -18.20 -7.11
C PHE A 5 -5.40 -17.89 -5.97
N ILE A 6 -5.50 -18.77 -4.97
CA ILE A 6 -6.39 -18.57 -3.81
C ILE A 6 -6.03 -17.29 -3.06
N ALA A 7 -4.73 -17.06 -2.79
CA ALA A 7 -4.28 -15.87 -2.06
C ALA A 7 -4.61 -14.57 -2.81
N ASN A 8 -4.36 -14.51 -4.12
CA ASN A 8 -4.68 -13.32 -4.91
C ASN A 8 -6.18 -13.13 -5.10
N PHE A 9 -6.93 -14.22 -5.30
CA PHE A 9 -8.38 -14.15 -5.36
C PHE A 9 -8.97 -13.62 -4.05
N ALA A 10 -8.52 -14.13 -2.90
CA ALA A 10 -8.93 -13.63 -1.59
C ALA A 10 -8.60 -12.15 -1.40
N GLY A 11 -7.40 -11.71 -1.81
CA GLY A 11 -7.02 -10.30 -1.80
C GLY A 11 -7.94 -9.44 -2.69
N THR A 12 -8.27 -9.90 -3.90
CA THR A 12 -9.19 -9.17 -4.79
C THR A 12 -10.61 -9.09 -4.21
N CYS A 13 -11.08 -10.17 -3.57
CA CYS A 13 -12.36 -10.17 -2.88
C CYS A 13 -12.36 -9.21 -1.68
N PHE A 14 -11.26 -9.13 -0.93
CA PHE A 14 -11.11 -8.18 0.16
C PHE A 14 -11.15 -6.74 -0.35
N LEU A 15 -10.45 -6.44 -1.44
CA LEU A 15 -10.49 -5.12 -2.07
C LEU A 15 -11.90 -4.77 -2.59
N ALA A 16 -12.57 -5.72 -3.24
CA ALA A 16 -13.95 -5.54 -3.72
C ALA A 16 -14.93 -5.33 -2.56
N TRP A 17 -14.77 -6.04 -1.45
CA TRP A 17 -15.52 -5.83 -0.22
C TRP A 17 -15.25 -4.45 0.37
N ALA A 18 -13.98 -4.04 0.46
CA ALA A 18 -13.61 -2.73 0.99
C ALA A 18 -14.17 -1.59 0.13
N TRP A 19 -14.19 -1.79 -1.19
CA TRP A 19 -14.85 -0.90 -2.14
C TRP A 19 -16.37 -0.84 -1.90
N TRP A 20 -17.03 -1.99 -1.80
CA TRP A 20 -18.48 -2.08 -1.56
C TRP A 20 -18.89 -1.39 -0.26
N CYS A 21 -18.11 -1.55 0.80
CA CYS A 21 -18.36 -0.90 2.09
C CYS A 21 -18.01 0.60 2.11
N GLY A 22 -17.50 1.15 1.00
CA GLY A 22 -17.12 2.56 0.88
C GLY A 22 -15.82 2.93 1.58
N TYR A 23 -15.03 1.97 2.06
CA TYR A 23 -13.75 2.26 2.72
C TYR A 23 -12.73 2.86 1.75
N VAL A 24 -12.72 2.39 0.50
CA VAL A 24 -11.82 2.96 -0.52
C VAL A 24 -12.16 4.42 -0.79
N ALA A 25 -13.46 4.75 -0.94
CA ALA A 25 -13.91 6.12 -1.13
C ALA A 25 -13.49 7.01 0.05
N ARG A 26 -13.71 6.57 1.30
CA ARG A 26 -13.31 7.32 2.50
C ARG A 26 -11.82 7.61 2.56
N VAL A 27 -10.98 6.63 2.18
CA VAL A 27 -9.52 6.84 2.17
C VAL A 27 -9.13 7.85 1.11
N VAL A 28 -9.69 7.73 -0.10
CA VAL A 28 -9.40 8.63 -1.22
C VAL A 28 -9.87 10.05 -0.95
N GLU A 29 -11.08 10.22 -0.40
CA GLU A 29 -11.66 11.52 -0.07
C GLU A 29 -10.87 12.23 1.06
N ALA A 30 -10.31 11.46 1.99
CA ALA A 30 -9.49 11.98 3.08
C ALA A 30 -8.01 12.23 2.68
N ASP A 31 -7.59 11.73 1.51
CA ASP A 31 -6.21 11.80 1.02
C ASP A 31 -6.01 12.98 0.07
N GLY A 32 -5.86 14.18 0.65
CA GLY A 32 -5.59 15.40 -0.11
C GLY A 32 -4.22 15.41 -0.82
N ALA A 33 -3.30 14.52 -0.46
CA ALA A 33 -1.98 14.40 -1.10
C ALA A 33 -1.93 13.34 -2.21
N HIS A 34 -3.02 12.61 -2.44
CA HIS A 34 -3.11 11.53 -3.44
C HIS A 34 -2.08 10.41 -3.25
N MET A 35 -1.59 10.20 -2.03
CA MET A 35 -0.64 9.14 -1.70
C MET A 35 -1.22 7.74 -1.88
N ALA A 36 -2.51 7.53 -1.58
CA ALA A 36 -3.22 6.28 -1.79
C ALA A 36 -3.19 5.87 -3.28
N TYR A 37 -3.35 6.83 -4.19
CA TYR A 37 -3.26 6.56 -5.63
C TYR A 37 -1.84 6.20 -6.08
N ILE A 38 -0.83 6.91 -5.57
CA ILE A 38 0.58 6.61 -5.86
C ILE A 38 0.92 5.18 -5.40
N ILE A 39 0.53 4.82 -4.17
CA ILE A 39 0.76 3.49 -3.61
C ILE A 39 0.05 2.41 -4.45
N ALA A 40 -1.22 2.64 -4.80
CA ALA A 40 -1.98 1.71 -5.64
C ALA A 40 -1.34 1.55 -7.03
N ALA A 41 -0.85 2.64 -7.64
CA ALA A 41 -0.17 2.59 -8.94
C ALA A 41 1.13 1.78 -8.86
N VAL A 42 1.93 1.96 -7.80
CA VAL A 42 3.15 1.18 -7.57
C VAL A 42 2.83 -0.29 -7.37
N PHE A 43 1.78 -0.63 -6.63
CA PHE A 43 1.32 -2.02 -6.48
C PHE A 43 0.96 -2.64 -7.83
N VAL A 44 0.12 -1.97 -8.63
CA VAL A 44 -0.30 -2.47 -9.95
C VAL A 44 0.90 -2.63 -10.88
N ALA A 45 1.78 -1.63 -10.94
CA ALA A 45 2.99 -1.68 -11.76
C ALA A 45 3.92 -2.83 -11.34
N GLY A 46 4.11 -3.03 -10.03
CA GLY A 46 4.92 -4.12 -9.49
C GLY A 46 4.33 -5.49 -9.83
N VAL A 47 3.02 -5.67 -9.65
CA VAL A 47 2.33 -6.92 -10.01
C VAL A 47 2.45 -7.21 -11.51
N VAL A 48 2.17 -6.22 -12.37
CA VAL A 48 2.32 -6.35 -13.83
C VAL A 48 3.76 -6.70 -14.21
N SER A 49 4.74 -6.05 -13.59
CA SER A 49 6.16 -6.35 -13.77
C SER A 49 6.51 -7.79 -13.37
N THR A 50 6.00 -8.29 -12.24
CA THR A 50 6.17 -9.70 -11.82
C THR A 50 5.65 -10.66 -12.89
N PHE A 51 4.42 -10.44 -13.41
CA PHE A 51 3.84 -11.31 -14.43
C PHE A 51 4.59 -11.21 -15.77
N TRP A 52 5.04 -10.02 -16.12
CA TRP A 52 5.81 -9.80 -17.35
C TRP A 52 7.18 -10.50 -17.29
N GLN A 53 7.87 -10.42 -16.15
CA GLN A 53 9.15 -11.09 -15.96
C GLN A 53 8.97 -12.62 -15.89
N ALA A 54 7.94 -13.10 -15.18
CA ALA A 54 7.61 -14.52 -15.11
C ALA A 54 7.25 -15.14 -16.47
N SER A 55 6.64 -14.37 -17.38
CA SER A 55 6.31 -14.83 -18.74
C SER A 55 7.50 -14.80 -19.70
N ARG A 56 8.51 -13.95 -19.46
CA ARG A 56 9.75 -13.91 -20.25
C ARG A 56 10.73 -15.02 -19.89
N VAL A 57 10.70 -15.51 -18.64
CA VAL A 57 11.49 -16.67 -18.24
C VAL A 57 10.70 -17.94 -18.56
N GLY A 58 11.03 -18.60 -19.67
CA GLY A 58 10.36 -19.83 -20.10
C GLY A 58 10.42 -20.95 -19.05
N LYS A 59 9.29 -21.67 -18.89
CA LYS A 59 9.01 -22.81 -17.98
C LYS A 59 9.86 -22.85 -16.70
N ILE A 60 9.30 -22.32 -15.61
CA ILE A 60 9.64 -22.52 -14.18
C ILE A 60 11.00 -23.21 -13.97
N SER A 61 12.07 -22.50 -14.30
CA SER A 61 13.40 -22.79 -13.76
C SER A 61 13.45 -22.30 -12.31
N ALA A 62 14.25 -22.93 -11.46
CA ALA A 62 14.53 -22.45 -10.11
C ALA A 62 14.97 -20.96 -10.12
N ASP A 63 15.64 -20.51 -11.19
CA ASP A 63 16.07 -19.13 -11.39
C ASP A 63 14.90 -18.16 -11.58
N ALA A 64 13.85 -18.58 -12.32
CA ALA A 64 12.65 -17.78 -12.56
C ALA A 64 11.92 -17.49 -11.24
N ALA A 65 11.84 -18.50 -10.37
CA ALA A 65 11.24 -18.38 -9.06
C ALA A 65 12.05 -17.44 -8.16
N ARG A 66 13.40 -17.52 -8.20
CA ARG A 66 14.30 -16.65 -7.43
C ARG A 66 14.17 -15.18 -7.84
N ILE A 67 14.06 -14.92 -9.13
CA ILE A 67 13.82 -13.57 -9.66
C ILE A 67 12.46 -13.04 -9.18
N GLY A 68 11.41 -13.86 -9.24
CA GLY A 68 10.08 -13.48 -8.78
C GLY A 68 10.00 -13.17 -7.28
N SER A 69 10.72 -13.93 -6.44
CA SER A 69 10.72 -13.69 -4.98
C SER A 69 11.47 -12.40 -4.61
N ALA A 70 12.62 -12.13 -5.24
CA ALA A 70 13.33 -10.87 -5.04
C ALA A 70 12.46 -9.65 -5.44
N HIS A 71 11.83 -9.72 -6.62
CA HIS A 71 10.99 -8.62 -7.09
C HIS A 71 9.77 -8.35 -6.19
N LEU A 72 9.13 -9.42 -5.68
CA LEU A 72 8.01 -9.28 -4.74
C LEU A 72 8.47 -8.73 -3.38
N TYR A 73 9.70 -9.02 -2.96
CA TYR A 73 10.28 -8.44 -1.75
C TYR A 73 10.50 -6.92 -1.91
N ASP A 74 11.08 -6.49 -3.03
CA ASP A 74 11.28 -5.07 -3.32
C ASP A 74 9.95 -4.32 -3.40
N LEU A 75 8.94 -4.92 -4.03
CA LEU A 75 7.59 -4.37 -4.08
C LEU A 75 6.98 -4.24 -2.67
N PHE A 76 7.10 -5.27 -1.84
CA PHE A 76 6.67 -5.23 -0.44
C PHE A 76 7.32 -4.05 0.31
N ALA A 77 8.64 -3.90 0.20
CA ALA A 77 9.38 -2.85 0.87
C ALA A 77 8.96 -1.45 0.35
N ALA A 78 8.81 -1.30 -0.96
CA ALA A 78 8.38 -0.04 -1.57
C ALA A 78 6.99 0.40 -1.06
N LEU A 79 6.02 -0.51 -1.00
CA LEU A 79 4.66 -0.22 -0.52
C LEU A 79 4.66 0.18 0.96
N PHE A 80 5.46 -0.52 1.77
CA PHE A 80 5.63 -0.19 3.18
C PHE A 80 6.25 1.20 3.37
N ILE A 81 7.35 1.49 2.66
CA ILE A 81 8.05 2.78 2.71
C ILE A 81 7.13 3.90 2.24
N LEU A 82 6.39 3.71 1.14
CA LEU A 82 5.45 4.72 0.64
C LEU A 82 4.31 4.99 1.64
N GLY A 83 3.84 3.98 2.37
CA GLY A 83 2.89 4.17 3.47
C GLY A 83 3.47 5.07 4.58
N ILE A 84 4.74 4.86 4.96
CA ILE A 84 5.44 5.70 5.93
C ILE A 84 5.65 7.13 5.40
N ILE A 85 5.99 7.28 4.12
CA ILE A 85 6.13 8.60 3.48
C ILE A 85 4.80 9.34 3.50
N GLY A 86 3.70 8.67 3.17
CA GLY A 86 2.37 9.27 3.21
C GLY A 86 1.96 9.70 4.62
N ASN A 87 2.35 8.94 5.64
CA ASN A 87 2.20 9.34 7.05
C ASN A 87 2.95 10.65 7.35
N ALA A 88 4.22 10.75 6.95
CA ALA A 88 5.00 11.97 7.12
C ALA A 88 4.37 13.17 6.38
N ILE A 89 3.91 12.97 5.14
CA ILE A 89 3.22 14.02 4.36
C ILE A 89 1.91 14.46 5.03
N GLY A 90 1.11 13.51 5.54
CA GLY A 90 -0.11 13.83 6.26
C GLY A 90 0.15 14.66 7.51
N PHE A 91 1.22 14.37 8.25
CA PHE A 91 1.62 15.20 9.38
C PHE A 91 2.12 16.59 8.97
N LEU A 92 2.89 16.69 7.87
CA LEU A 92 3.28 18.00 7.33
C LEU A 92 2.06 18.84 6.97
N ASN A 93 1.02 18.23 6.39
CA ASN A 93 -0.23 18.93 6.07
C ASN A 93 -1.05 19.27 7.32
N ALA A 94 -1.05 18.40 8.33
CA ALA A 94 -1.79 18.60 9.58
C ALA A 94 -1.26 19.83 10.35
N PHE A 95 0.07 19.98 10.42
CA PHE A 95 0.72 20.98 11.27
C PHE A 95 1.24 22.19 10.52
N GLY A 96 1.55 22.08 9.22
CA GLY A 96 2.21 23.14 8.46
C GLY A 96 1.41 24.44 8.31
N GLY A 97 0.10 24.41 8.54
CA GLY A 97 -0.78 25.58 8.44
C GLY A 97 -1.28 26.13 9.78
N VAL A 98 -0.88 25.54 10.91
CA VAL A 98 -1.38 25.92 12.24
C VAL A 98 -0.58 27.09 12.77
N ASN A 99 -1.22 28.25 12.87
CA ASN A 99 -0.68 29.40 13.58
C ASN A 99 -1.08 29.33 15.06
N ILE A 100 -0.08 29.22 15.94
CA ILE A 100 -0.29 29.08 17.39
C ILE A 100 -0.91 30.37 17.97
N ASP A 101 -0.59 31.53 17.39
CA ASP A 101 -1.08 32.82 17.86
C ASP A 101 -2.61 32.96 17.69
N ASP A 102 -3.19 32.26 16.71
CA ASP A 102 -4.63 32.30 16.42
C ASP A 102 -5.45 31.41 17.39
N LEU A 103 -4.79 30.51 18.14
CA LEU A 103 -5.45 29.54 19.03
C LEU A 103 -6.13 30.17 20.25
N GLY A 104 -5.88 31.45 20.53
CA GLY A 104 -6.60 32.21 21.55
C GLY A 104 -8.06 32.52 21.18
N THR A 105 -8.47 32.24 19.94
CA THR A 105 -9.81 32.57 19.42
C THR A 105 -10.61 31.31 19.06
N PRO A 106 -11.95 31.30 19.20
CA PRO A 106 -12.79 30.20 18.74
C PRO A 106 -12.61 29.90 17.24
N GLU A 107 -12.44 30.93 16.41
CA GLU A 107 -12.16 30.82 14.98
C GLU A 107 -10.84 30.10 14.70
N GLY A 108 -9.75 30.48 15.36
CA GLY A 108 -8.43 29.86 15.16
C GLY A 108 -8.40 28.40 15.60
N VAL A 109 -9.04 28.06 16.73
CA VAL A 109 -9.17 26.66 17.18
C VAL A 109 -9.94 25.82 16.18
N ARG A 110 -11.06 26.32 15.63
CA ARG A 110 -11.82 25.59 14.59
C ARG A 110 -10.99 25.35 13.33
N LYS A 111 -10.24 26.37 12.87
CA LYS A 111 -9.37 26.27 11.68
C LYS A 111 -8.24 25.25 11.89
N ALA A 112 -7.57 25.30 13.04
CA ALA A 112 -6.53 24.33 13.40
C ALA A 112 -7.11 22.91 13.47
N GLY A 113 -8.28 22.72 14.08
CA GLY A 113 -8.96 21.43 14.14
C GLY A 113 -9.28 20.85 12.75
N ALA A 114 -9.77 21.68 11.83
CA ALA A 114 -10.05 21.26 10.45
C ALA A 114 -8.77 20.85 9.70
N GLN A 115 -7.67 21.59 9.84
CA GLN A 115 -6.38 21.25 9.22
C GLN A 115 -5.80 19.96 9.78
N LEU A 116 -5.81 19.80 11.11
CA LEU A 116 -5.34 18.58 11.76
C LEU A 116 -6.11 17.35 11.28
N LEU A 117 -7.45 17.46 11.18
CA LEU A 117 -8.29 16.36 10.71
C LEU A 117 -8.02 16.03 9.23
N SER A 118 -7.80 17.05 8.40
CA SER A 118 -7.43 16.86 6.99
C SER A 118 -6.10 16.13 6.84
N GLY A 119 -5.06 16.55 7.57
CA GLY A 119 -3.75 15.91 7.50
C GLY A 119 -3.75 14.49 8.07
N ALA A 120 -4.53 14.25 9.13
CA ALA A 120 -4.75 12.92 9.71
C ALA A 120 -5.36 11.95 8.68
N GLY A 121 -6.30 12.42 7.86
CA GLY A 121 -6.89 11.65 6.76
C GLY A 121 -5.83 11.10 5.79
N THR A 122 -4.92 11.96 5.34
CA THR A 122 -3.80 11.59 4.47
C THR A 122 -2.83 10.63 5.17
N ALA A 123 -2.49 10.91 6.43
CA ALA A 123 -1.52 10.11 7.18
C ALA A 123 -2.00 8.67 7.41
N PHE A 124 -3.22 8.52 7.94
CA PHE A 124 -3.79 7.21 8.21
C PHE A 124 -4.21 6.49 6.92
N GLY A 125 -4.77 7.20 5.95
CA GLY A 125 -5.19 6.64 4.67
C GLY A 125 -4.03 6.00 3.90
N SER A 126 -2.94 6.73 3.72
CA SER A 126 -1.74 6.23 3.03
C SER A 126 -1.08 5.07 3.78
N THR A 127 -1.00 5.12 5.12
CA THR A 127 -0.50 4.02 5.94
C THR A 127 -1.36 2.77 5.75
N LEU A 128 -2.68 2.90 5.83
CA LEU A 128 -3.61 1.79 5.69
C LEU A 128 -3.48 1.12 4.32
N VAL A 129 -3.41 1.91 3.24
CA VAL A 129 -3.27 1.38 1.87
C VAL A 129 -1.90 0.71 1.69
N GLY A 130 -0.82 1.38 2.08
CA GLY A 130 0.54 0.85 1.98
C GLY A 130 0.70 -0.47 2.71
N LEU A 131 0.26 -0.55 3.97
CA LEU A 131 0.35 -1.76 4.78
C LEU A 131 -0.56 -2.88 4.26
N SER A 132 -1.77 -2.56 3.78
CA SER A 132 -2.68 -3.58 3.25
C SER A 132 -2.13 -4.23 1.97
N LEU A 133 -1.59 -3.43 1.05
CA LEU A 133 -0.99 -3.94 -0.18
C LEU A 133 0.37 -4.61 0.07
N ALA A 134 1.15 -4.11 1.02
CA ALA A 134 2.37 -4.78 1.48
C ALA A 134 2.03 -6.14 2.12
N LEU A 135 1.00 -6.22 2.97
CA LEU A 135 0.56 -7.48 3.57
C LEU A 135 0.15 -8.48 2.50
N TRP A 136 -0.66 -8.07 1.53
CA TRP A 136 -1.03 -8.93 0.39
C TRP A 136 0.23 -9.42 -0.35
N THR A 137 1.16 -8.53 -0.68
CA THR A 137 2.43 -8.89 -1.34
C THR A 137 3.25 -9.87 -0.49
N SER A 138 3.29 -9.69 0.82
CA SER A 138 4.04 -10.55 1.75
C SER A 138 3.51 -11.99 1.79
N VAL A 139 2.19 -12.19 1.65
CA VAL A 139 1.58 -13.52 1.58
C VAL A 139 2.01 -14.22 0.29
N ASN A 140 2.02 -13.51 -0.83
CA ASN A 140 2.52 -14.05 -2.11
C ASN A 140 4.00 -14.45 -2.01
N LEU A 141 4.82 -13.57 -1.43
CA LEU A 141 6.24 -13.82 -1.21
C LEU A 141 6.47 -15.08 -0.37
N ARG A 142 5.75 -15.24 0.74
CA ARG A 142 5.86 -16.43 1.61
C ARG A 142 5.50 -17.71 0.87
N ILE A 143 4.39 -17.72 0.13
CA ILE A 143 3.97 -18.90 -0.65
C ILE A 143 5.05 -19.30 -1.66
N LEU A 144 5.70 -18.31 -2.30
CA LEU A 144 6.78 -18.56 -3.26
C LEU A 144 8.04 -19.09 -2.57
N ALA A 145 8.46 -18.47 -1.46
CA ALA A 145 9.62 -18.90 -0.68
C ALA A 145 9.48 -20.35 -0.19
N THR A 146 8.34 -20.72 0.39
CA THR A 146 8.13 -22.11 0.86
C THR A 146 8.06 -23.12 -0.29
N ALA A 147 7.73 -22.68 -1.51
CA ALA A 147 7.79 -23.55 -2.68
C ALA A 147 9.23 -23.75 -3.18
N GLN A 148 10.09 -22.74 -3.04
CA GLN A 148 11.52 -22.81 -3.37
C GLN A 148 12.27 -23.71 -2.39
N ASP A 149 12.05 -23.57 -1.08
CA ASP A 149 12.70 -24.39 -0.06
C ASP A 149 12.45 -25.90 -0.28
N LYS A 150 11.28 -26.26 -0.80
CA LYS A 150 10.93 -27.65 -1.15
C LYS A 150 11.55 -28.16 -2.45
N ALA A 151 12.00 -27.26 -3.33
CA ALA A 151 12.62 -27.63 -4.60
C ALA A 151 14.14 -27.78 -4.47
N ASP A 152 14.75 -27.07 -3.52
CA ASP A 152 16.20 -27.08 -3.26
C ASP A 152 16.64 -28.20 -2.28
N GLY A 153 15.70 -28.87 -1.60
CA GLY A 153 15.95 -29.96 -0.64
C GLY A 153 15.49 -31.33 -1.13
#